data_AF-A0A9E6AGL8-F1
#
_entry.id   AF-A0A9E6AGL8-F1
#
_cell.length_a   1.000
_cell.length_b   1.000
_cell.length_c   1.000
_cell.angle_alpha   90.00
_cell.angle_beta   90.00
_cell.angle_gamma   90.00
#
_symmetry.space_group_name_H-M   'P 1'
#
loop_
_entity.id
_entity.type
_entity.pdbx_description
1 polymer ?
#
loop_
_entity_poly.entity_id
_entity_poly.type
_entity_poly.pdbx_seq_one_letter_code
_entity_poly.pdbx_strand_id
1 'polypeptide(L)' 'MVTFAFEVNTDDGSGTVHTDDMAQFLESFAVEVAPKQPATLVSNDQTFILPFLVGYNGPHLMGRSPTGDQIIGYEERV' A
#
# COMPACT_ATOMS: atom_id res chain seq x y z
N MET A 1 4.31 -13.21 4.85
CA MET A 1 3.74 -12.62 3.61
C MET A 1 3.58 -11.12 3.82
N VAL A 2 3.29 -10.37 2.76
CA VAL A 2 3.00 -8.93 2.85
C VAL A 2 1.54 -8.74 2.48
N THR A 3 0.85 -7.89 3.22
CA THR A 3 -0.51 -7.45 2.93
C THR A 3 -0.47 -5.95 2.65
N PHE A 4 -1.14 -5.50 1.61
CA PHE A 4 -1.33 -4.11 1.25
C PHE A 4 -2.66 -3.61 1.82
N ALA A 5 -2.70 -2.35 2.24
CA ALA A 5 -3.88 -1.68 2.76
C ALA A 5 -4.05 -0.30 2.13
N PHE A 6 -5.27 0.04 1.74
CA PHE A 6 -5.61 1.33 1.15
C PHE A 6 -6.83 1.90 1.84
N GLU A 7 -6.72 3.15 2.25
CA GLU A 7 -7.89 3.94 2.63
C GLU A 7 -8.58 4.43 1.36
N VAL A 8 -9.83 4.01 1.20
CA VAL A 8 -10.70 4.40 0.10
C VAL A 8 -11.74 5.35 0.69
N ASN A 9 -11.68 6.60 0.27
CA ASN A 9 -12.68 7.60 0.61
C ASN A 9 -13.75 7.60 -0.48
N THR A 10 -15.00 7.38 -0.09
CA THR A 10 -16.17 7.49 -0.96
C THR A 10 -17.11 8.54 -0.40
N ASP A 11 -18.07 8.99 -1.20
CA ASP A 11 -19.10 9.95 -0.77
C ASP A 11 -19.93 9.43 0.41
N ASP A 12 -20.00 8.10 0.59
CA ASP A 12 -20.74 7.42 1.66
C ASP A 12 -19.88 7.12 2.91
N GLY A 13 -18.59 7.43 2.88
CA GLY A 13 -17.65 7.20 3.98
C GLY A 13 -16.31 6.62 3.53
N SER A 14 -15.42 6.38 4.50
CA SER A 14 -14.12 5.77 4.27
C SER A 14 -14.11 4.28 4.64
N GLY A 15 -13.32 3.50 3.92
CA GLY A 15 -13.12 2.08 4.19
C GLY A 15 -11.71 1.64 3.82
N THR A 16 -11.23 0.56 4.44
CA THR A 16 -9.90 0.01 4.15
C THR A 16 -10.01 -1.28 3.35
N VAL A 17 -9.34 -1.34 2.20
CA VAL A 17 -9.24 -2.55 1.37
C VAL A 17 -7.91 -3.23 1.62
N HIS A 18 -7.94 -4.55 1.84
CA HIS A 18 -6.77 -5.38 2.08
C HIS A 18 -6.55 -6.43 0.98
N THR A 19 -5.31 -6.64 0.57
CA THR A 19 -4.92 -7.63 -0.44
C THR A 19 -3.46 -8.03 -0.26
N ASP A 20 -3.07 -9.23 -0.67
CA ASP A 20 -1.71 -9.76 -0.53
C ASP A 20 -0.94 -9.82 -1.87
N ASP A 21 -1.59 -9.46 -2.98
CA ASP A 21 -0.99 -9.41 -4.32
C ASP A 21 -0.90 -7.96 -4.84
N MET A 22 0.32 -7.53 -5.20
CA MET A 22 0.65 -6.22 -5.76
C MET A 22 0.10 -5.99 -7.18
N ALA A 23 -0.08 -7.03 -7.99
CA ALA A 23 -0.68 -6.88 -9.32
C ALA A 23 -2.18 -6.65 -9.18
N GLN A 24 -2.86 -7.48 -8.39
CA GLN A 24 -4.28 -7.34 -8.09
C GLN A 24 -4.59 -6.00 -7.40
N PHE A 25 -3.85 -5.71 -6.33
CA PHE A 25 -3.09 -4.48 -6.19
C PHE A 25 -3.48 -3.28 -7.07
N LEU A 26 -2.61 -3.06 -8.05
CA LEU A 26 -2.62 -1.95 -9.00
C LEU A 26 -3.78 -2.04 -10.00
N GLU A 27 -4.18 -3.25 -10.42
CA GLU A 27 -5.27 -3.46 -11.37
C GLU A 27 -6.63 -3.00 -10.81
N SER A 28 -6.86 -3.20 -9.51
CA SER A 28 -8.16 -2.91 -8.89
C SER A 28 -8.49 -1.41 -8.81
N PHE A 29 -7.50 -0.53 -8.95
CA PHE A 29 -7.67 0.90 -8.64
C PHE A 29 -7.38 1.86 -9.80
N ALA A 30 -7.03 1.37 -10.99
CA ALA A 30 -6.64 2.22 -12.12
C ALA A 30 -5.60 3.30 -11.72
N VAL A 31 -4.69 2.95 -10.80
CA VAL A 31 -3.69 3.86 -10.24
C VAL A 31 -2.42 3.82 -11.09
N GLU A 32 -1.90 5.00 -11.42
CA GLU A 32 -0.62 5.11 -12.11
C GLU A 32 0.56 4.96 -11.13
N VAL A 33 1.56 4.18 -11.53
CA VAL A 33 2.85 4.11 -10.83
C VAL A 33 3.66 5.35 -11.19
N ALA A 34 4.09 6.10 -10.17
CA ALA A 34 4.91 7.28 -10.37
C ALA A 34 6.26 6.89 -10.99
N PRO A 35 6.81 7.67 -11.94
CA PRO A 35 8.09 7.38 -12.61
C PRO A 35 9.32 7.64 -11.72
N LYS A 36 9.18 7.49 -10.40
CA LYS A 36 10.21 7.72 -9.40
C LYS A 36 10.90 6.41 -9.02
N GLN A 37 12.09 6.52 -8.43
CA GLN A 37 12.73 5.35 -7.84
C GLN A 37 11.82 4.73 -6.78
N PRO A 38 11.67 3.39 -6.76
CA PRO A 38 10.90 2.69 -5.74
C PRO A 38 11.37 3.03 -4.32
N ALA A 39 10.43 3.05 -3.39
CA ALA A 39 10.73 3.18 -1.98
C ALA A 39 11.30 1.86 -1.44
N THR A 40 12.30 1.98 -0.58
CA THR A 40 12.82 0.84 0.19
C THR A 40 12.27 0.92 1.60
N LEU A 41 11.54 -0.10 2.01
CA LEU A 41 10.95 -0.22 3.34
C LEU A 41 11.60 -1.39 4.07
N VAL A 42 12.16 -1.14 5.25
CA VAL A 42 12.81 -2.17 6.06
C VAL A 42 11.97 -2.45 7.30
N SER A 43 11.65 -3.72 7.55
CA SER A 43 10.90 -4.15 8.72
C SER A 43 11.28 -5.56 9.14
N ASN A 44 11.66 -5.75 10.41
CA ASN A 44 12.00 -7.06 10.99
C ASN A 44 12.95 -7.87 10.11
N ASP A 45 14.08 -7.26 9.75
CA ASP A 45 15.13 -7.81 8.88
C ASP A 45 14.70 -8.16 7.44
N GLN A 46 13.48 -7.76 7.04
CA GLN A 46 13.00 -7.86 5.66
C GLN A 46 13.07 -6.51 4.98
N THR A 47 13.46 -6.51 3.71
CA THR A 47 13.50 -5.33 2.85
C THR A 47 12.45 -5.48 1.75
N PHE A 48 11.58 -4.48 1.62
CA PHE A 48 10.54 -4.38 0.60
C PHE A 48 10.91 -3.27 -0.37
N ILE A 49 10.86 -3.58 -1.68
CA ILE A 49 11.01 -2.59 -2.74
C ILE A 49 9.62 -2.33 -3.31
N LEU A 50 9.14 -1.09 -3.18
CA LEU A 50 7.73 -0.75 -3.38
C LEU A 50 7.58 0.45 -4.31
N PRO A 51 6.61 0.42 -5.24
CA PRO A 51 6.38 1.55 -6.14
C PRO A 51 5.93 2.79 -5.37
N PHE A 52 6.15 3.96 -5.96
CA PHE A 52 5.36 5.14 -5.60
C PHE A 52 4.11 5.18 -6.46
N LEU A 53 2.99 5.54 -5.86
CA LEU A 53 1.72 5.71 -6.57
C LEU A 53 1.44 7.20 -6.73
N VAL A 54 0.98 7.59 -7.92
CA VAL A 54 0.58 8.98 -8.19
C VAL A 54 -0.61 9.33 -7.28
N GLY A 55 -0.55 10.47 -6.59
CA GLY A 55 -1.62 10.91 -5.69
C GLY A 55 -1.50 10.38 -4.25
N TYR A 56 -0.48 9.59 -3.90
CA TYR A 56 -0.28 9.06 -2.55
C TYR A 56 1.01 9.58 -1.89
N ASN A 57 1.04 9.59 -0.56
CA ASN A 57 2.21 9.96 0.27
C ASN A 57 3.34 8.92 0.25
N GLY A 58 3.17 7.82 -0.48
CA GLY A 58 4.12 6.72 -0.61
C GLY A 58 3.83 5.58 0.39
N PRO A 59 4.54 4.45 0.24
CA PRO A 59 4.31 3.29 1.07
C PRO A 59 4.83 3.51 2.49
N HIS A 60 4.09 3.04 3.50
CA HIS A 60 4.49 3.04 4.91
C HIS A 60 3.98 1.79 5.63
N LEU A 61 4.58 1.44 6.77
CA LEU A 61 4.07 0.32 7.59
C LEU A 61 2.86 0.78 8.39
N MET A 62 1.74 0.08 8.25
CA MET A 62 0.54 0.30 9.06
C MET A 62 0.46 -0.64 10.25
N GLY A 63 1.12 -1.79 10.20
CA GLY A 63 1.11 -2.76 11.28
C GLY A 63 1.27 -4.20 10.80
N ARG A 64 0.60 -5.13 11.49
CA ARG A 64 0.59 -6.55 11.15
C ARG A 64 -0.84 -7.09 11.07
N SER A 65 -1.06 -8.03 10.16
CA SER A 65 -2.31 -8.77 10.07
C SER A 65 -2.46 -9.75 11.24
N PRO A 66 -3.66 -10.32 11.46
CA PRO A 66 -3.86 -11.39 12.45
C PRO A 66 -2.99 -12.63 12.21
N THR A 67 -2.58 -12.87 10.96
CA THR A 67 -1.66 -13.96 10.56
C THR A 67 -0.19 -13.58 10.75
N GLY A 68 0.11 -12.35 11.15
CA GLY A 68 1.46 -11.84 11.40
C GLY A 68 2.13 -11.21 10.19
N ASP A 69 1.44 -11.13 9.05
CA ASP A 69 1.94 -10.53 7.81
C ASP A 69 2.08 -9.02 7.95
N GLN A 70 3.09 -8.44 7.29
CA GLN A 70 3.34 -7.01 7.36
C GLN A 70 2.29 -6.26 6.54
N ILE A 71 1.62 -5.27 7.14
CA ILE A 71 0.64 -4.43 6.45
C ILE A 71 1.31 -3.16 5.97
N ILE A 72 1.30 -2.95 4.66
CA ILE A 72 1.86 -1.77 3.98
C ILE A 72 0.71 -0.89 3.49
N GLY A 73 0.69 0.35 3.94
CA GLY A 73 -0.28 1.37 3.59
C GLY A 73 0.21 2.34 2.55
N TYR A 74 -0.73 2.92 1.80
CA TYR A 74 -0.52 4.15 1.04
C TYR A 74 -1.68 5.09 1.35
N GLU A 75 -1.34 6.26 1.84
CA GLU A 75 -2.30 7.29 2.22
C GLU A 75 -2.42 8.30 1.07
N GLU A 76 -3.65 8.69 0.75
CA GLU A 76 -3.92 9.70 -0.26
C GLU A 76 -3.28 11.04 0.14
N ARG A 77 -2.67 11.73 -0.82
CA ARG A 77 -2.02 13.01 -0.60
C ARG A 77 -3.07 14.11 -0.68
N VAL A 78 -3.52 14.59 0.49
CA VAL A 78 -4.41 15.76 0.65
C VAL A 78 -3.81 17.02 0.03
#